data_AF-A0A957VZ33-F1
#
_entry.id   AF-A0A957VZ33-F1
#
_cell.length_a   1.000
_cell.length_b   1.000
_cell.length_c   1.000
_cell.angle_alpha   90.00
_cell.angle_beta   90.00
_cell.angle_gamma   90.00
#
_symmetry.space_group_name_H-M   'P 1'
#
loop_
_entity.id
_entity.type
_entity.pdbx_description
1 polymer ?
#
loop_
_entity_poly.entity_id
_entity_poly.type
_entity_poly.pdbx_seq_one_letter_code
_entity_poly.pdbx_strand_id
1 'polypeptide(L)'
;MPLFGLLGVDLIFSQNRKHVLRVIGLVLVTGAVAFVTIVSLGWGGPMLKTSRGFAETILEPERFTLDAEEKPNQGAGPEISWNYFTWKVMKPMVVRHSDTTLWLLNGLALAGLIFLLIQKKYKLAWFLSIWLVVPTLVILAFLLHQGTFFSVRYILSTLPAYLALVTAGFMGLAVWGYRLGGRRVATLLPLLVGGFIFFQFVYGVSLIYDNKVKEDWRLVGDFLRKNARPEDTVIVINGEETLNWYYPPATAAPNTYDTLDAVKAALARSDRSWIVYSIFSPYLPEGKQMKVWLSEQGAIRLVLHHDIAVYYYGRNADPLQLLAEIQQFALPVDSGLYASLARENRQNPAVARQYYELAIENAPDDEVRAEYKVALEALKP
;
A
#
# COMPACT_ATOMS: atom_id res chain seq x y z
N MET A 1 23.19 11.38 -3.83
CA MET A 1 24.05 12.54 -3.43
C MET A 1 24.83 12.39 -2.11
N PRO A 2 24.39 11.71 -1.03
CA PRO A 2 25.12 11.75 0.25
C PRO A 2 26.49 11.03 0.24
N LEU A 3 26.69 10.05 -0.67
CA LEU A 3 27.96 9.32 -0.80
C LEU A 3 29.13 10.20 -1.29
N PHE A 4 28.86 11.22 -2.10
CA PHE A 4 29.89 12.12 -2.63
C PHE A 4 30.35 13.15 -1.59
N GLY A 5 29.46 13.56 -0.68
CA GLY A 5 29.82 14.42 0.46
C GLY A 5 30.76 13.71 1.45
N LEU A 6 30.52 12.43 1.74
CA LEU A 6 31.38 11.58 2.58
C LEU A 6 32.82 11.46 2.03
N LEU A 7 32.93 11.25 0.72
CA LEU A 7 34.22 11.09 0.05
C LEU A 7 35.01 12.40 -0.02
N GLY A 8 34.33 13.55 -0.12
CA GLY A 8 34.95 14.88 -0.09
C GLY A 8 35.56 15.23 1.27
N VAL A 9 34.87 14.92 2.38
CA VAL A 9 35.38 15.17 3.73
C VAL A 9 36.57 14.27 4.05
N ASP A 10 36.53 12.99 3.68
CA ASP A 10 37.69 12.10 3.83
C ASP A 10 38.86 12.48 2.90
N LEU A 11 38.62 13.05 1.72
CA LEU A 11 39.71 13.51 0.84
C LEU A 11 40.53 14.66 1.45
N ILE A 12 39.85 15.54 2.18
CA ILE A 12 40.44 16.73 2.79
C ILE A 12 41.23 16.34 4.05
N PHE A 13 40.74 15.39 4.85
CA PHE A 13 41.29 15.07 6.17
C PHE A 13 42.05 13.73 6.28
N SER A 14 42.09 12.90 5.23
CA SER A 14 42.78 11.60 5.26
C SER A 14 44.29 11.73 5.08
N GLN A 15 45.07 11.14 6.01
CA GLN A 15 46.51 10.93 5.87
C GLN A 15 46.89 10.01 4.70
N ASN A 16 45.92 9.29 4.11
CA ASN A 16 46.15 8.30 3.06
C ASN A 16 45.28 8.57 1.82
N ARG A 17 45.45 9.76 1.22
CA ARG A 17 44.71 10.23 0.03
C ARG A 17 44.69 9.22 -1.11
N LYS A 18 45.77 8.45 -1.32
CA LYS A 18 45.81 7.38 -2.35
C LYS A 18 44.77 6.29 -2.10
N HIS A 19 44.53 5.91 -0.85
CA HIS A 19 43.53 4.89 -0.53
C HIS A 19 42.11 5.44 -0.73
N VAL A 20 41.84 6.67 -0.29
CA VAL A 20 40.54 7.32 -0.50
C VAL A 20 40.24 7.46 -1.99
N LEU A 21 41.21 7.92 -2.80
CA LEU A 21 41.04 8.01 -4.26
C LEU A 21 40.75 6.65 -4.91
N ARG A 22 41.37 5.55 -4.44
CA ARG A 22 41.05 4.20 -4.93
C ARG A 22 39.62 3.79 -4.58
N VAL A 23 39.16 4.10 -3.36
CA VAL A 23 37.78 3.80 -2.93
C VAL A 23 36.78 4.63 -3.74
N ILE A 24 37.05 5.91 -3.97
CA ILE A 24 36.23 6.77 -4.84
C ILE A 24 36.17 6.18 -6.26
N GLY A 25 37.33 5.83 -6.82
CA GLY A 25 37.41 5.22 -8.14
C GLY A 25 36.60 3.92 -8.22
N LEU A 26 36.71 3.05 -7.21
CA LEU A 26 35.96 1.81 -7.16
C LEU A 26 34.45 2.05 -7.08
N VAL A 27 34.00 2.98 -6.22
CA VAL A 27 32.58 3.35 -6.09
C VAL A 27 32.04 3.93 -7.39
N LEU A 28 32.79 4.84 -8.04
CA LEU A 28 32.42 5.42 -9.32
C LEU A 28 32.32 4.38 -10.42
N VAL A 29 33.31 3.48 -10.53
CA VAL A 29 33.29 2.39 -11.52
C VAL A 29 32.13 1.44 -11.26
N THR A 30 31.92 1.02 -10.01
CA THR A 30 30.82 0.11 -9.65
C THR A 30 29.46 0.77 -9.90
N GLY A 31 29.30 2.04 -9.54
CA GLY A 31 28.09 2.82 -9.79
C GLY A 31 27.84 3.03 -11.28
N ALA A 32 28.88 3.31 -12.07
CA ALA A 32 28.80 3.44 -13.52
C ALA A 32 28.42 2.11 -14.19
N VAL A 33 29.02 1.00 -13.77
CA VAL A 33 28.66 -0.34 -14.26
C VAL A 33 27.21 -0.66 -13.91
N ALA A 34 26.78 -0.44 -12.67
CA ALA A 34 25.39 -0.66 -12.27
C ALA A 34 24.42 0.21 -13.09
N PHE A 35 24.75 1.49 -13.30
CA PHE A 35 23.95 2.40 -14.11
C PHE A 35 23.86 1.95 -15.58
N VAL A 36 24.99 1.61 -16.19
CA VAL A 36 25.05 1.10 -17.58
C VAL A 36 24.24 -0.19 -17.69
N THR A 37 24.35 -1.12 -16.74
CA THR A 37 23.56 -2.35 -16.71
C THR A 37 22.07 -2.05 -16.64
N ILE A 38 21.62 -1.18 -15.73
CA ILE A 38 20.20 -0.80 -15.60
C ILE A 38 19.69 -0.18 -16.91
N VAL A 39 20.44 0.76 -17.49
CA VAL A 39 20.10 1.39 -18.77
C VAL A 39 20.03 0.37 -19.91
N SER A 40 21.01 -0.54 -19.99
CA SER A 40 21.09 -1.59 -21.03
C SER A 40 19.96 -2.61 -20.91
N LEU A 41 19.41 -2.81 -19.71
CA LEU A 41 18.21 -3.62 -19.46
C LEU A 41 16.91 -2.90 -19.82
N GLY A 42 16.97 -1.77 -20.54
CA GLY A 42 15.80 -1.04 -21.05
C GLY A 42 15.22 0.00 -20.08
N TRP A 43 15.83 0.21 -18.91
CA TRP A 43 15.32 1.17 -17.91
C TRP A 43 15.74 2.63 -18.19
N GLY A 44 16.58 2.88 -19.19
CA GLY A 44 17.04 4.24 -19.52
C GLY A 44 15.88 5.19 -19.84
N GLY A 45 14.92 4.77 -20.67
CA GLY A 45 13.75 5.57 -21.02
C GLY A 45 12.88 5.92 -19.81
N PRO A 46 12.43 4.93 -19.01
CA PRO A 46 11.71 5.17 -17.76
C PRO A 46 12.46 6.11 -16.81
N MET A 47 13.75 5.88 -16.54
CA MET A 47 14.53 6.75 -15.64
C MET A 47 14.58 8.20 -16.14
N LEU A 48 14.78 8.40 -17.45
CA LEU A 48 14.87 9.75 -18.04
C LEU A 48 13.52 10.48 -18.02
N LYS A 49 12.42 9.76 -18.25
CA LYS A 49 11.05 10.29 -18.16
C LYS A 49 10.72 10.68 -16.72
N THR A 50 11.03 9.82 -15.74
CA THR A 50 10.82 10.11 -14.32
C THR A 50 11.70 11.28 -13.85
N SER A 51 12.96 11.34 -14.26
CA SER A 51 13.85 12.44 -13.89
C SER A 51 13.42 13.77 -14.52
N ARG A 52 12.95 13.77 -15.77
CA ARG A 52 12.41 14.98 -16.42
C ARG A 52 11.13 15.44 -15.72
N GLY A 53 10.18 14.54 -15.49
CA GLY A 53 8.96 14.88 -14.76
C GLY A 53 9.26 15.43 -13.36
N PHE A 54 10.21 14.85 -12.63
CA PHE A 54 10.66 15.37 -11.34
C PHE A 54 11.35 16.74 -11.45
N ALA A 55 12.20 16.94 -12.45
CA ALA A 55 12.86 18.22 -12.68
C ALA A 55 11.86 19.31 -13.08
N GLU A 56 10.93 19.02 -13.98
CA GLU A 56 9.81 19.89 -14.36
C GLU A 56 8.96 20.24 -13.14
N THR A 57 8.63 19.25 -12.29
CA THR A 57 7.91 19.45 -11.02
C THR A 57 8.65 20.37 -10.04
N ILE A 58 9.98 20.30 -9.97
CA ILE A 58 10.81 21.18 -9.13
C ILE A 58 10.94 22.58 -9.73
N LEU A 59 11.04 22.67 -11.06
CA LEU A 59 11.28 23.92 -11.79
C LEU A 59 9.99 24.70 -12.04
N GLU A 60 8.83 24.08 -11.86
CA GLU A 60 7.50 24.71 -11.85
C GLU A 60 6.92 24.73 -10.42
N PRO A 61 7.57 25.40 -9.44
CA PRO A 61 7.05 25.49 -8.08
C PRO A 61 5.62 26.07 -8.07
N GLU A 62 5.29 26.85 -9.10
CA GLU A 62 4.03 27.54 -9.36
C GLU A 62 2.81 26.60 -9.40
N ARG A 63 3.01 25.33 -9.79
CA ARG A 63 1.97 24.28 -9.72
C ARG A 63 1.72 23.74 -8.31
N PHE A 64 2.61 24.02 -7.35
CA PHE A 64 2.53 23.65 -5.94
C PHE A 64 2.41 24.87 -4.99
N THR A 65 2.33 26.08 -5.55
CA THR A 65 2.28 27.36 -4.81
C THR A 65 0.93 28.07 -4.96
N LEU A 66 -0.18 27.32 -4.93
CA LEU A 66 -1.32 27.92 -4.22
C LEU A 66 -0.80 28.36 -2.86
N ASP A 67 -1.18 29.57 -2.42
CA ASP A 67 -0.79 30.05 -1.10
C ASP A 67 -1.14 28.97 -0.08
N ALA A 68 -0.36 28.85 1.00
CA ALA A 68 -0.55 27.75 1.96
C ALA A 68 -2.03 27.68 2.41
N GLU A 69 -2.70 28.84 2.48
CA GLU A 69 -4.11 29.09 2.79
C GLU A 69 -5.11 28.56 1.74
N GLU A 70 -4.69 28.38 0.49
CA GLU A 70 -5.53 27.96 -0.64
C GLU A 70 -5.39 26.47 -0.97
N LYS A 71 -4.48 25.75 -0.29
CA LYS A 71 -4.33 24.30 -0.49
C LYS A 71 -5.54 23.59 0.14
N PRO A 72 -6.23 22.69 -0.60
CA PRO A 72 -7.44 22.01 -0.10
C PRO A 72 -7.22 21.15 1.15
N ASN A 73 -5.95 20.89 1.52
CA ASN A 73 -5.55 20.03 2.62
C ASN A 73 -4.84 20.78 3.76
N GLN A 74 -4.85 22.12 3.77
CA GLN A 74 -4.23 22.87 4.86
C GLN A 74 -4.94 22.55 6.19
N GLY A 75 -4.19 22.09 7.19
CA GLY A 75 -4.76 21.60 8.46
C GLY A 75 -5.43 20.22 8.40
N ALA A 76 -5.57 19.61 7.22
CA ALA A 76 -6.08 18.25 7.03
C ALA A 76 -4.97 17.18 7.06
N GLY A 77 -3.73 17.59 7.36
CA GLY A 77 -2.65 16.65 7.64
C GLY A 77 -3.06 15.73 8.80
N PRO A 78 -2.68 14.45 8.77
CA PRO A 78 -3.05 13.52 9.82
C PRO A 78 -2.50 14.02 11.17
N GLU A 79 -3.32 13.93 12.22
CA GLU A 79 -2.90 14.27 13.57
C GLU A 79 -1.64 13.48 13.92
N ILE A 80 -0.53 14.17 14.21
CA ILE A 80 0.73 13.54 14.61
C ILE A 80 0.59 13.06 16.05
N SER A 81 -0.11 11.94 16.19
CA SER A 81 -0.25 11.18 17.42
C SER A 81 0.80 10.08 17.49
N TRP A 82 1.00 9.52 18.69
CA TRP A 82 1.81 8.31 18.85
C TRP A 82 1.29 7.15 17.99
N ASN A 83 -0.04 7.05 17.85
CA ASN A 83 -0.68 6.07 16.98
C ASN A 83 -0.29 6.29 15.52
N TYR A 84 -0.35 7.53 15.03
CA TYR A 84 0.08 7.86 13.68
C TYR A 84 1.55 7.49 13.45
N PHE A 85 2.45 7.89 14.34
CA PHE A 85 3.87 7.58 14.20
C PHE A 85 4.12 6.06 14.19
N THR A 86 3.50 5.33 15.13
CA THR A 86 3.66 3.88 15.24
C THR A 86 3.10 3.17 14.01
N TRP A 87 1.89 3.52 13.57
CA TRP A 87 1.19 2.81 12.49
C TRP A 87 1.59 3.23 11.08
N LYS A 88 1.88 4.51 10.86
CA LYS A 88 2.15 5.06 9.52
C LYS A 88 3.64 5.28 9.25
N VAL A 89 4.47 5.51 10.27
CA VAL A 89 5.92 5.73 10.08
C VAL A 89 6.73 4.48 10.40
N MET A 90 6.52 3.90 11.59
CA MET A 90 7.37 2.82 12.08
C MET A 90 6.95 1.45 11.54
N LYS A 91 5.67 1.10 11.61
CA LYS A 91 5.16 -0.21 11.16
C LYS A 91 5.48 -0.53 9.70
N PRO A 92 5.43 0.41 8.74
CA PRO A 92 5.80 0.11 7.36
C PRO A 92 7.29 -0.18 7.13
N MET A 93 8.17 0.13 8.09
CA MET A 93 9.59 -0.27 8.02
C MET A 93 9.79 -1.77 8.22
N VAL A 94 8.74 -2.51 8.61
CA VAL A 94 8.80 -3.94 8.90
C VAL A 94 7.77 -4.68 8.08
N VAL A 95 8.16 -5.87 7.64
CA VAL A 95 7.32 -6.69 6.79
C VAL A 95 6.23 -7.34 7.65
N ARG A 96 4.98 -6.87 7.46
CA ARG A 96 3.79 -7.14 8.30
C ARG A 96 3.93 -6.51 9.70
N HIS A 97 2.80 -6.11 10.30
CA HIS A 97 2.71 -5.42 11.60
C HIS A 97 3.18 -6.24 12.83
N SER A 98 4.26 -7.01 12.73
CA SER A 98 4.91 -7.68 13.85
C SER A 98 5.69 -6.65 14.66
N ASP A 99 5.08 -6.18 15.74
CA ASP A 99 5.71 -5.25 16.68
C ASP A 99 7.05 -5.83 17.18
N THR A 100 7.15 -7.15 17.35
CA THR A 100 8.38 -7.84 17.79
C THR A 100 9.56 -7.61 16.84
N THR A 101 9.35 -7.74 15.52
CA THR A 101 10.44 -7.57 14.54
C THR A 101 10.88 -6.11 14.48
N LEU A 102 9.94 -5.17 14.59
CA LEU A 102 10.23 -3.73 14.68
C LEU A 102 11.07 -3.41 15.91
N TRP A 103 10.66 -3.87 17.09
CA TRP A 103 11.41 -3.65 18.33
C TRP A 103 12.78 -4.33 18.30
N LEU A 104 12.90 -5.51 17.70
CA LEU A 104 14.17 -6.20 17.53
C LEU A 104 15.13 -5.41 16.64
N LEU A 105 14.68 -4.93 15.48
CA LEU A 105 15.51 -4.13 14.57
C LEU A 105 15.90 -2.79 15.20
N ASN A 106 14.99 -2.11 15.90
CA ASN A 106 15.30 -0.89 16.63
C ASN A 106 16.28 -1.13 17.78
N GLY A 107 16.12 -2.24 18.50
CA GLY A 107 17.06 -2.69 19.52
C GLY A 107 18.45 -2.95 18.95
N LEU A 108 18.54 -3.57 17.77
CA LEU A 108 19.80 -3.77 17.06
C LEU A 108 20.41 -2.45 16.57
N ALA A 109 19.61 -1.52 16.06
CA ALA A 109 20.11 -0.20 15.65
C ALA A 109 20.71 0.56 16.85
N LEU A 110 20.02 0.54 18.00
CA LEU A 110 20.51 1.14 19.24
C LEU A 110 21.76 0.43 19.77
N ALA A 111 21.76 -0.90 19.77
CA ALA A 111 22.93 -1.71 20.10
C ALA A 111 24.12 -1.37 19.19
N GLY A 112 23.88 -1.12 17.90
CA GLY A 112 24.90 -0.71 16.94
C GLY A 112 25.47 0.65 17.24
N LEU A 113 24.62 1.61 17.60
CA LEU A 113 25.08 2.91 18.07
C LEU A 113 25.98 2.77 19.31
N ILE A 114 25.53 2.04 20.33
CA ILE A 114 26.30 1.77 21.56
C ILE A 114 27.63 1.08 21.21
N PHE A 115 27.59 0.07 20.35
CA PHE A 115 28.78 -0.66 19.92
C PHE A 115 29.80 0.27 19.24
N LEU A 116 29.36 1.15 18.33
CA LEU A 116 30.23 2.14 17.70
C LEU A 116 30.84 3.12 18.71
N LEU A 117 30.06 3.55 19.70
CA LEU A 117 30.53 4.44 20.77
C LEU A 117 31.57 3.75 21.67
N ILE A 118 31.36 2.48 22.06
CA ILE A 118 32.33 1.67 22.82
C ILE A 118 33.63 1.49 22.03
N GLN A 119 33.52 1.30 20.72
CA GLN A 119 34.67 1.20 19.80
C GLN A 119 35.33 2.57 19.50
N LYS A 120 34.90 3.65 20.17
CA LYS A 120 35.38 5.02 19.99
C LYS A 120 35.23 5.55 18.55
N LYS A 121 34.30 4.98 17.77
CA LYS A 121 33.98 5.41 16.39
C LYS A 121 32.95 6.55 16.39
N TYR A 122 33.19 7.59 17.20
CA TYR A 122 32.24 8.68 17.45
C TYR A 122 31.79 9.40 16.18
N LYS A 123 32.72 9.65 15.24
CA LYS A 123 32.41 10.31 13.96
C LYS A 123 31.40 9.53 13.13
N LEU A 124 31.58 8.20 13.05
CA LEU A 124 30.68 7.33 12.31
C LEU A 124 29.32 7.21 13.00
N ALA A 125 29.32 7.03 14.33
CA ALA A 125 28.09 7.01 15.13
C ALA A 125 27.28 8.30 14.93
N TRP A 126 27.94 9.46 15.05
CA TRP A 126 27.34 10.77 14.86
C TRP A 126 26.78 10.95 13.45
N PHE A 127 27.55 10.59 12.43
CA PHE A 127 27.13 10.67 11.03
C PHE A 127 25.89 9.81 10.76
N LEU A 128 25.87 8.55 11.20
CA LEU A 128 24.72 7.66 11.02
C LEU A 128 23.48 8.17 11.77
N SER A 129 23.66 8.68 12.99
CA SER A 129 22.56 9.29 13.76
C SER A 129 21.99 10.53 13.06
N ILE A 130 22.83 11.43 12.55
CA ILE A 130 22.37 12.60 11.78
C ILE A 130 21.65 12.16 10.51
N TRP A 131 22.20 11.20 9.76
CA TRP A 131 21.58 10.73 8.52
C TRP A 131 20.25 10.01 8.79
N LEU A 132 20.09 9.36 9.94
CA LEU A 132 18.82 8.77 10.34
C LEU A 132 17.81 9.84 10.79
N VAL A 133 18.23 10.77 11.64
CA VAL A 133 17.33 11.71 12.33
C VAL A 133 16.97 12.91 11.46
N VAL A 134 17.93 13.56 10.81
CA VAL A 134 17.69 14.83 10.10
C VAL A 134 16.68 14.69 8.96
N PRO A 135 16.80 13.74 8.02
CA PRO A 135 15.80 13.61 6.96
C PRO A 135 14.42 13.26 7.52
N THR A 136 14.35 12.45 8.58
CA THR A 136 13.09 12.14 9.27
C THR A 136 12.45 13.41 9.84
N LEU A 137 13.22 14.25 10.53
CA LEU A 137 12.72 15.53 11.07
C LEU A 137 12.30 16.50 9.96
N VAL A 138 13.05 16.59 8.87
CA VAL A 138 12.70 17.43 7.72
C VAL A 138 11.40 16.97 7.08
N ILE A 139 11.22 15.65 6.91
CA ILE A 139 9.97 15.07 6.40
C ILE A 139 8.80 15.37 7.34
N LEU A 140 8.98 15.18 8.64
CA LEU A 140 7.93 15.49 9.63
C LEU A 140 7.58 16.98 9.63
N ALA A 141 8.57 17.87 9.57
CA ALA A 141 8.36 19.31 9.47
C ALA A 141 7.63 19.69 8.17
N PHE A 142 8.01 19.08 7.05
CA PHE A 142 7.36 19.29 5.77
C PHE A 142 5.89 18.85 5.82
N LEU A 143 5.59 17.69 6.42
CA LEU A 143 4.23 17.17 6.56
C LEU A 143 3.37 18.05 7.48
N LEU A 144 3.94 18.52 8.59
CA LEU A 144 3.29 19.48 9.49
C LEU A 144 2.94 20.79 8.77
N HIS A 145 3.81 21.26 7.89
CA HIS A 145 3.63 22.55 7.23
C HIS A 145 2.73 22.48 5.99
N GLN A 146 2.83 21.42 5.18
CA GLN A 146 2.12 21.31 3.91
C GLN A 146 0.78 20.58 4.00
N GLY A 147 0.45 19.95 5.14
CA GLY A 147 -0.78 19.18 5.30
C GLY A 147 -0.88 17.97 4.36
N THR A 148 0.23 17.52 3.78
CA THR A 148 0.27 16.40 2.84
C THR A 148 0.31 15.05 3.58
N PHE A 149 -0.19 14.00 2.94
CA PHE A 149 -0.11 12.64 3.46
C PHE A 149 1.34 12.13 3.55
N PHE A 150 1.72 11.52 4.69
CA PHE A 150 2.98 10.78 4.79
C PHE A 150 2.92 9.57 3.88
N SER A 151 3.91 9.45 3.01
CA SER A 151 4.16 8.23 2.26
C SER A 151 5.44 7.60 2.77
N VAL A 152 5.42 6.28 2.95
CA VAL A 152 6.57 5.45 3.38
C VAL A 152 7.79 5.69 2.48
N ARG A 153 7.59 6.11 1.22
CA ARG A 153 8.70 6.43 0.30
C ARG A 153 9.58 7.58 0.80
N TYR A 154 9.08 8.46 1.66
CA TYR A 154 9.85 9.58 2.19
C TYR A 154 10.98 9.11 3.13
N ILE A 155 10.75 8.07 3.92
CA ILE A 155 11.76 7.52 4.85
C ILE A 155 12.77 6.58 4.16
N LEU A 156 12.62 6.29 2.86
CA LEU A 156 13.58 5.45 2.13
C LEU A 156 15.01 6.04 2.15
N SER A 157 15.15 7.36 2.26
CA SER A 157 16.47 8.01 2.33
C SER A 157 17.22 7.76 3.64
N THR A 158 16.52 7.39 4.72
CA THR A 158 17.13 7.10 6.04
C THR A 158 17.43 5.61 6.22
N LEU A 159 16.82 4.76 5.40
CA LEU A 159 16.98 3.31 5.46
C LEU A 159 18.45 2.84 5.40
N PRO A 160 19.36 3.39 4.57
CA PRO A 160 20.76 2.97 4.57
C PRO A 160 21.47 3.20 5.91
N ALA A 161 21.22 4.35 6.54
CA ALA A 161 21.81 4.66 7.85
C ALA A 161 21.25 3.73 8.95
N TYR A 162 19.95 3.46 8.90
CA TYR A 162 19.28 2.51 9.79
C TYR A 162 19.87 1.11 9.66
N LEU A 163 19.96 0.57 8.43
CA LEU A 163 20.52 -0.76 8.18
C LEU A 163 22.01 -0.85 8.54
N ALA A 164 22.78 0.23 8.38
CA ALA A 164 24.17 0.28 8.83
C ALA A 164 24.28 0.19 10.36
N LEU A 165 23.40 0.87 11.10
CA LEU A 165 23.32 0.75 12.57
C LEU A 165 22.88 -0.65 12.99
N VAL A 166 21.85 -1.22 12.37
CA VAL A 166 21.42 -2.61 12.62
C VAL A 166 22.58 -3.58 12.40
N THR A 167 23.32 -3.43 11.30
CA THR A 167 24.50 -4.24 10.99
C THR A 167 25.58 -4.10 12.06
N ALA A 168 25.87 -2.88 12.51
CA ALA A 168 26.83 -2.64 13.58
C ALA A 168 26.38 -3.29 14.91
N GLY A 169 25.07 -3.27 15.21
CA GLY A 169 24.52 -3.92 16.40
C GLY A 169 24.64 -5.43 16.33
N PHE A 170 24.37 -6.00 15.16
CA PHE A 170 24.55 -7.41 14.88
C PHE A 170 26.01 -7.86 15.07
N MET A 171 26.97 -7.07 14.59
CA MET A 171 28.41 -7.30 14.88
C MET A 171 28.72 -7.19 16.37
N GLY A 172 28.09 -6.23 17.06
CA GLY A 172 28.19 -6.06 18.50
C GLY A 172 27.75 -7.31 19.29
N LEU A 173 26.68 -7.98 18.86
CA LEU A 173 26.21 -9.23 19.48
C LEU A 173 27.27 -10.32 19.47
N ALA A 174 28.04 -10.47 18.39
CA ALA A 174 29.12 -11.46 18.33
C ALA A 174 30.23 -11.15 19.34
N VAL A 175 30.62 -9.87 19.44
CA VAL A 175 31.66 -9.41 20.38
C VAL A 175 31.20 -9.57 21.83
N TRP A 176 29.98 -9.18 22.15
CA TRP A 176 29.43 -9.33 23.51
C TRP A 176 29.18 -10.79 23.86
N GLY A 177 28.68 -11.58 22.92
CA GLY A 177 28.50 -13.03 23.09
C GLY A 177 29.83 -13.74 23.38
N TYR A 178 30.92 -13.33 22.73
CA TYR A 178 32.26 -13.85 23.02
C TYR A 178 32.68 -13.54 24.47
N ARG A 179 32.41 -12.32 24.96
CA ARG A 179 32.74 -11.93 26.34
C ARG A 179 31.91 -12.67 27.38
N LEU A 180 30.66 -13.00 27.08
CA LEU A 180 29.74 -13.62 28.03
C LEU A 180 29.84 -15.15 28.08
N GLY A 181 30.12 -15.81 26.96
CA GLY A 181 30.08 -17.28 26.88
C GLY A 181 31.01 -17.88 25.82
N GLY A 182 32.05 -17.14 25.43
CA GLY A 182 33.06 -17.59 24.49
C GLY A 182 32.54 -17.79 23.05
N ARG A 183 33.27 -18.60 22.28
CA ARG A 183 33.06 -18.75 20.83
C ARG A 183 31.69 -19.31 20.45
N ARG A 184 31.11 -20.20 21.27
CA ARG A 184 29.79 -20.81 21.00
C ARG A 184 28.69 -19.75 21.03
N VAL A 185 28.63 -18.94 22.09
CA VAL A 185 27.63 -17.87 22.22
C VAL A 185 27.84 -16.79 21.16
N ALA A 186 29.09 -16.41 20.88
CA ALA A 186 29.44 -15.46 19.82
C ALA A 186 28.94 -15.87 18.42
N THR A 187 28.76 -17.17 18.19
CA THR A 187 28.28 -17.72 16.91
C THR A 187 26.76 -17.92 16.92
N LEU A 188 26.23 -18.54 17.97
CA LEU A 188 24.81 -18.90 18.05
C LEU A 188 23.92 -17.66 18.17
N LEU A 189 24.31 -16.65 18.95
CA LEU A 189 23.46 -15.48 19.18
C LEU A 189 23.17 -14.69 17.90
N PRO A 190 24.17 -14.28 17.09
CA PRO A 190 23.91 -13.66 15.80
C PRO A 190 23.13 -14.59 14.86
N LEU A 191 23.45 -15.89 14.83
CA LEU A 191 22.77 -16.83 13.94
C LEU A 191 21.28 -16.96 14.26
N LEU A 192 20.90 -17.03 15.55
CA LEU A 192 19.50 -17.08 15.97
C LEU A 192 18.77 -15.77 15.68
N VAL A 193 19.37 -14.63 16.03
CA VAL A 193 18.76 -13.31 15.78
C VAL A 193 18.63 -13.04 14.28
N GLY A 194 19.68 -13.32 13.51
CA GLY A 194 19.73 -13.13 12.07
C GLY A 194 18.81 -14.09 11.32
N GLY A 195 18.76 -15.35 11.75
CA GLY A 195 17.84 -16.36 11.23
C GLY A 195 16.38 -15.97 11.47
N PHE A 196 16.05 -15.46 12.66
CA PHE A 196 14.72 -14.95 12.95
C PHE A 196 14.35 -13.74 12.09
N ILE A 197 15.23 -12.74 11.96
CA ILE A 197 14.99 -11.57 11.09
C ILE A 197 14.82 -11.99 9.63
N PHE A 198 15.69 -12.87 9.14
CA PHE A 198 15.62 -13.38 7.77
C PHE A 198 14.30 -14.13 7.53
N PHE A 199 13.90 -15.01 8.46
CA PHE A 199 12.62 -15.70 8.38
C PHE A 199 11.44 -14.73 8.34
N GLN A 200 11.41 -13.73 9.23
CA GLN A 200 10.36 -12.71 9.25
C GLN A 200 10.33 -11.89 7.95
N PHE A 201 11.49 -11.56 7.39
CA PHE A 201 11.58 -10.86 6.11
C PHE A 201 11.06 -11.71 4.96
N VAL A 202 11.54 -12.95 4.81
CA VAL A 202 11.09 -13.88 3.75
C VAL A 202 9.59 -14.12 3.85
N TYR A 203 9.10 -14.45 5.04
CA TYR A 203 7.68 -14.69 5.28
C TYR A 203 6.83 -13.44 5.02
N GLY A 204 7.29 -12.27 5.45
CA GLY A 204 6.56 -11.04 5.20
C GLY A 204 6.54 -10.67 3.71
N VAL A 205 7.67 -10.83 3.01
CA VAL A 205 7.78 -10.53 1.58
C VAL A 205 6.91 -11.52 0.81
N SER A 206 6.97 -12.80 1.14
CA SER A 206 6.12 -13.80 0.52
C SER A 206 4.65 -13.42 0.71
N LEU A 207 4.20 -13.00 1.90
CA LEU A 207 2.82 -12.54 2.07
C LEU A 207 2.44 -11.32 1.22
N ILE A 208 3.34 -10.35 1.06
CA ILE A 208 3.07 -9.15 0.24
C ILE A 208 2.98 -9.51 -1.25
N TYR A 209 3.81 -10.44 -1.72
CA TYR A 209 3.89 -10.79 -3.15
C TYR A 209 3.03 -12.00 -3.54
N ASP A 210 2.73 -12.90 -2.61
CA ASP A 210 1.85 -14.05 -2.77
C ASP A 210 0.38 -13.65 -2.62
N ASN A 211 0.09 -12.55 -1.91
CA ASN A 211 -1.20 -11.88 -2.04
C ASN A 211 -1.25 -11.12 -3.38
N LYS A 212 -1.22 -11.90 -4.47
CA LYS A 212 -1.28 -11.43 -5.87
C LYS A 212 -2.60 -10.77 -6.21
N VAL A 213 -3.56 -10.89 -5.31
CA VAL A 213 -4.86 -10.28 -5.44
C VAL A 213 -4.70 -8.78 -5.25
N LYS A 214 -4.49 -8.10 -6.35
CA LYS A 214 -4.71 -6.66 -6.42
C LYS A 214 -6.16 -6.45 -6.77
N GLU A 215 -6.84 -5.66 -5.96
CA GLU A 215 -8.15 -5.10 -6.30
C GLU A 215 -8.12 -4.48 -7.71
N ASP A 216 -8.95 -4.98 -8.62
CA ASP A 216 -9.06 -4.44 -9.98
C ASP A 216 -10.00 -3.21 -10.00
N TRP A 217 -9.52 -2.10 -9.45
CA TRP A 217 -10.22 -0.83 -9.47
C TRP A 217 -10.47 -0.28 -10.88
N ARG A 218 -9.67 -0.72 -11.87
CA ARG A 218 -9.87 -0.35 -13.27
C ARG A 218 -11.14 -0.99 -13.81
N LEU A 219 -11.34 -2.29 -13.54
CA LEU A 219 -12.56 -3.00 -13.89
C LEU A 219 -13.80 -2.33 -13.28
N VAL A 220 -13.73 -1.96 -12.00
CA VAL A 220 -14.82 -1.25 -11.30
C VAL A 220 -15.11 0.10 -11.94
N GLY A 221 -14.08 0.91 -12.20
CA GLY A 221 -14.24 2.22 -12.84
C GLY A 221 -14.80 2.11 -14.25
N ASP A 222 -14.34 1.15 -15.06
CA ASP A 222 -14.85 0.89 -16.40
C ASP A 222 -16.29 0.36 -16.38
N PHE A 223 -16.65 -0.47 -15.39
CA PHE A 223 -18.03 -0.91 -15.16
C PHE A 223 -18.95 0.25 -14.81
N LEU A 224 -18.57 1.10 -13.85
CA LEU A 224 -19.36 2.26 -13.46
C LEU A 224 -19.52 3.24 -14.62
N ARG A 225 -18.47 3.52 -15.40
CA ARG A 225 -18.55 4.42 -16.56
C ARG A 225 -19.55 3.97 -17.62
N LYS A 226 -19.77 2.67 -17.76
CA LYS A 226 -20.71 2.12 -18.75
C LYS A 226 -22.16 2.08 -18.27
N ASN A 227 -22.38 2.06 -16.96
CA ASN A 227 -23.69 1.69 -16.39
C ASN A 227 -24.28 2.75 -15.45
N ALA A 228 -23.43 3.53 -14.77
CA ALA A 228 -23.86 4.65 -13.95
C ALA A 228 -24.31 5.82 -14.82
N ARG A 229 -25.40 6.46 -14.43
CA ARG A 229 -25.92 7.69 -15.04
C ARG A 229 -25.38 8.91 -14.29
N PRO A 230 -25.35 10.10 -14.93
CA PRO A 230 -24.84 11.32 -14.29
C PRO A 230 -25.54 11.71 -12.98
N GLU A 231 -26.82 11.33 -12.80
CA GLU A 231 -27.62 11.59 -11.60
C GLU A 231 -27.45 10.56 -10.48
N ASP A 232 -26.75 9.46 -10.74
CA ASP A 232 -26.53 8.43 -9.74
C ASP A 232 -25.53 8.89 -8.69
N THR A 233 -25.75 8.46 -7.45
CA THR A 233 -24.75 8.62 -6.40
C THR A 233 -23.77 7.44 -6.43
N VAL A 234 -22.47 7.71 -6.57
CA VAL A 234 -21.42 6.70 -6.38
C VAL A 234 -20.75 6.90 -5.02
N ILE A 235 -20.87 5.90 -4.17
CA ILE A 235 -20.33 5.85 -2.81
C ILE A 235 -19.20 4.85 -2.80
N VAL A 236 -18.04 5.24 -2.29
CA VAL A 236 -16.90 4.32 -2.09
C VAL A 236 -16.51 4.38 -0.63
N ILE A 237 -16.31 3.21 -0.03
CA ILE A 237 -16.00 3.11 1.39
C ILE A 237 -14.51 2.81 1.55
N ASN A 238 -13.74 3.75 2.09
CA ASN A 238 -12.30 3.63 2.31
C ASN A 238 -11.53 3.27 1.02
N GLY A 239 -11.84 3.97 -0.07
CA GLY A 239 -11.30 3.74 -1.42
C GLY A 239 -11.54 4.89 -2.40
N GLU A 240 -12.03 6.02 -1.91
CA GLU A 240 -12.46 7.20 -2.68
C GLU A 240 -11.33 7.69 -3.59
N GLU A 241 -10.13 7.90 -3.02
CA GLU A 241 -8.96 8.35 -3.79
C GLU A 241 -8.63 7.39 -4.93
N THR A 242 -8.67 6.08 -4.66
CA THR A 242 -8.33 5.04 -5.65
C THR A 242 -9.36 5.00 -6.78
N LEU A 243 -10.66 5.01 -6.46
CA LEU A 243 -11.68 4.97 -7.52
C LEU A 243 -11.65 6.25 -8.37
N ASN A 244 -11.38 7.42 -7.78
CA ASN A 244 -11.29 8.68 -8.51
C ASN A 244 -10.26 8.65 -9.67
N TRP A 245 -9.21 7.83 -9.57
CA TRP A 245 -8.28 7.62 -10.69
C TRP A 245 -8.91 6.92 -11.90
N TYR A 246 -9.90 6.05 -11.67
CA TYR A 246 -10.53 5.23 -12.70
C TYR A 246 -11.92 5.71 -13.10
N TYR A 247 -12.59 6.50 -12.26
CA TYR A 247 -13.91 7.06 -12.52
C TYR A 247 -14.00 8.50 -11.96
N PRO A 248 -13.39 9.50 -12.61
CA PRO A 248 -13.50 10.90 -12.20
C PRO A 248 -14.75 11.59 -12.79
N PRO A 249 -15.35 12.59 -12.12
CA PRO A 249 -15.15 13.02 -10.74
C PRO A 249 -16.20 12.37 -9.82
N ALA A 250 -16.00 11.11 -9.42
CA ALA A 250 -17.10 10.35 -8.85
C ALA A 250 -17.15 10.27 -7.33
N THR A 251 -16.10 10.65 -6.61
CA THR A 251 -16.09 10.44 -5.15
C THR A 251 -15.95 11.73 -4.37
N ALA A 252 -16.62 11.73 -3.22
CA ALA A 252 -16.43 12.70 -2.16
C ALA A 252 -14.98 12.67 -1.62
N ALA A 253 -14.67 13.58 -0.70
CA ALA A 253 -13.39 13.63 -0.01
C ALA A 253 -13.11 12.29 0.71
N PRO A 254 -11.83 11.96 1.00
CA PRO A 254 -11.50 10.74 1.71
C PRO A 254 -12.26 10.59 3.03
N ASN A 255 -12.69 9.37 3.36
CA ASN A 255 -13.42 9.01 4.58
C ASN A 255 -14.81 9.66 4.70
N THR A 256 -15.38 10.21 3.62
CA THR A 256 -16.72 10.81 3.67
C THR A 256 -17.78 9.78 4.04
N TYR A 257 -17.58 8.52 3.64
CA TYR A 257 -18.56 7.45 3.77
C TYR A 257 -18.14 6.34 4.74
N ASP A 258 -17.28 6.67 5.70
CA ASP A 258 -16.78 5.70 6.69
C ASP A 258 -17.83 5.31 7.74
N THR A 259 -18.96 6.04 7.79
CA THR A 259 -20.09 5.75 8.68
C THR A 259 -21.36 5.41 7.90
N LEU A 260 -22.17 4.52 8.47
CA LEU A 260 -23.47 4.12 7.98
C LEU A 260 -24.42 5.30 7.85
N ASP A 261 -24.37 6.26 8.77
CA ASP A 261 -25.23 7.44 8.72
C ASP A 261 -24.88 8.36 7.54
N ALA A 262 -23.58 8.52 7.22
CA ALA A 262 -23.16 9.25 6.04
C ALA A 262 -23.64 8.57 4.75
N VAL A 263 -23.54 7.23 4.69
CA VAL A 263 -24.03 6.43 3.56
C VAL A 263 -25.55 6.56 3.42
N LYS A 264 -26.31 6.43 4.51
CA LYS A 264 -27.77 6.64 4.51
C LYS A 264 -28.15 8.04 4.03
N ALA A 265 -27.46 9.07 4.51
CA ALA A 265 -27.72 10.45 4.11
C ALA A 265 -27.44 10.70 2.62
N ALA A 266 -26.43 10.02 2.04
CA ALA A 266 -26.13 10.09 0.63
C ALA A 266 -27.17 9.33 -0.23
N LEU A 267 -27.55 8.12 0.21
CA LEU A 267 -28.57 7.31 -0.45
C LEU A 267 -29.94 7.98 -0.48
N ALA A 268 -30.28 8.76 0.56
CA ALA A 268 -31.53 9.51 0.61
C ALA A 268 -31.64 10.60 -0.47
N ARG A 269 -30.53 11.00 -1.11
CA ARG A 269 -30.49 12.12 -2.08
C ARG A 269 -30.62 11.70 -3.54
N SER A 270 -30.45 10.42 -3.87
CA SER A 270 -30.55 9.94 -5.25
C SER A 270 -31.53 8.78 -5.37
N ASP A 271 -32.12 8.64 -6.55
CA ASP A 271 -32.97 7.50 -6.88
C ASP A 271 -32.17 6.23 -7.11
N ARG A 272 -30.93 6.35 -7.57
CA ARG A 272 -30.04 5.25 -7.90
C ARG A 272 -28.68 5.47 -7.28
N SER A 273 -28.14 4.45 -6.65
CA SER A 273 -26.84 4.54 -6.00
C SER A 273 -26.00 3.29 -6.18
N TRP A 274 -24.69 3.50 -6.29
CA TRP A 274 -23.68 2.47 -6.41
C TRP A 274 -22.77 2.54 -5.20
N ILE A 275 -22.71 1.46 -4.42
CA ILE A 275 -21.87 1.41 -3.23
C ILE A 275 -20.73 0.44 -3.49
N VAL A 276 -19.53 0.96 -3.65
CA VAL A 276 -18.31 0.19 -3.89
C VAL A 276 -17.67 -0.21 -2.57
N TYR A 277 -17.54 -1.52 -2.38
CA TYR A 277 -17.12 -2.17 -1.15
C TYR A 277 -15.88 -3.02 -1.43
N SER A 278 -14.75 -2.63 -0.85
CA SER A 278 -13.43 -3.23 -1.07
C SER A 278 -13.07 -4.20 0.05
N ILE A 279 -11.92 -4.90 -0.02
CA ILE A 279 -11.43 -5.71 1.13
C ILE A 279 -11.04 -4.87 2.33
N PHE A 280 -10.86 -3.56 2.13
CA PHE A 280 -10.50 -2.64 3.20
C PHE A 280 -11.72 -2.04 3.92
N SER A 281 -12.89 -2.06 3.29
CA SER A 281 -14.13 -1.52 3.86
C SER A 281 -14.59 -2.26 5.15
N PRO A 282 -14.46 -3.61 5.32
CA PRO A 282 -14.80 -4.30 6.57
C PRO A 282 -13.94 -3.94 7.79
N TYR A 283 -12.78 -3.31 7.61
CA TYR A 283 -11.94 -2.90 8.74
C TYR A 283 -12.47 -1.64 9.43
N LEU A 284 -13.43 -0.95 8.83
CA LEU A 284 -14.17 0.10 9.50
C LEU A 284 -15.12 -0.51 10.54
N PRO A 285 -15.27 0.11 11.72
CA PRO A 285 -16.16 -0.39 12.78
C PRO A 285 -17.58 -0.71 12.28
N GLU A 286 -18.09 0.09 11.33
CA GLU A 286 -19.45 -0.01 10.81
C GLU A 286 -19.57 -0.80 9.50
N GLY A 287 -18.46 -1.20 8.87
CA GLY A 287 -18.49 -1.83 7.56
C GLY A 287 -19.33 -3.11 7.52
N LYS A 288 -19.19 -3.97 8.54
CA LYS A 288 -20.01 -5.19 8.66
C LYS A 288 -21.51 -4.88 8.79
N GLN A 289 -21.85 -3.85 9.56
CA GLN A 289 -23.24 -3.43 9.75
C GLN A 289 -23.82 -2.87 8.45
N MET A 290 -23.00 -2.13 7.69
CA MET A 290 -23.40 -1.56 6.41
C MET A 290 -23.75 -2.62 5.36
N LYS A 291 -22.98 -3.70 5.27
CA LYS A 291 -23.30 -4.82 4.37
C LYS A 291 -24.64 -5.46 4.72
N VAL A 292 -24.90 -5.69 6.01
CA VAL A 292 -26.17 -6.26 6.48
C VAL A 292 -27.31 -5.30 6.14
N TRP A 293 -27.15 -4.02 6.47
CA TRP A 293 -28.15 -2.99 6.21
C TRP A 293 -28.47 -2.86 4.71
N LEU A 294 -27.47 -2.81 3.81
CA LEU A 294 -27.69 -2.76 2.36
C LEU A 294 -28.48 -3.97 1.85
N SER A 295 -28.21 -5.15 2.39
CA SER A 295 -28.97 -6.37 2.06
C SER A 295 -30.41 -6.29 2.55
N GLU A 296 -30.65 -5.75 3.74
CA GLU A 296 -32.01 -5.52 4.28
C GLU A 296 -32.79 -4.48 3.47
N GLN A 297 -32.09 -3.52 2.87
CA GLN A 297 -32.67 -2.53 1.95
C GLN A 297 -32.93 -3.08 0.53
N GLY A 298 -32.64 -4.37 0.28
CA GLY A 298 -32.85 -4.98 -1.03
C GLY A 298 -31.84 -4.56 -2.10
N ALA A 299 -30.67 -4.03 -1.71
CA ALA A 299 -29.61 -3.72 -2.67
C ALA A 299 -29.06 -5.01 -3.31
N ILE A 300 -28.83 -4.98 -4.62
CA ILE A 300 -28.30 -6.12 -5.36
C ILE A 300 -26.78 -6.11 -5.31
N ARG A 301 -26.17 -7.21 -4.87
CA ARG A 301 -24.71 -7.33 -4.76
C ARG A 301 -24.09 -7.87 -6.05
N LEU A 302 -23.23 -7.06 -6.66
CA LEU A 302 -22.44 -7.40 -7.86
C LEU A 302 -20.98 -7.64 -7.47
N VAL A 303 -20.48 -8.86 -7.62
CA VAL A 303 -19.06 -9.18 -7.32
C VAL A 303 -18.24 -8.99 -8.59
N LEU A 304 -17.70 -7.78 -8.80
CA LEU A 304 -16.88 -7.47 -9.98
C LEU A 304 -15.48 -8.07 -9.90
N HIS A 305 -14.97 -8.21 -8.67
CA HIS A 305 -13.70 -8.83 -8.37
C HIS A 305 -13.86 -9.56 -7.04
N HIS A 306 -13.11 -10.62 -6.78
CA HIS A 306 -13.26 -11.40 -5.53
C HIS A 306 -13.07 -10.55 -4.27
N ASP A 307 -12.34 -9.45 -4.38
CA ASP A 307 -12.09 -8.47 -3.33
C ASP A 307 -12.93 -7.18 -3.41
N ILE A 308 -13.70 -6.98 -4.49
CA ILE A 308 -14.53 -5.78 -4.66
C ILE A 308 -15.96 -6.17 -5.04
N ALA A 309 -16.90 -5.78 -4.19
CA ALA A 309 -18.32 -5.85 -4.48
C ALA A 309 -18.88 -4.45 -4.73
N VAL A 310 -19.78 -4.34 -5.69
CA VAL A 310 -20.59 -3.14 -5.92
C VAL A 310 -22.03 -3.48 -5.57
N TYR A 311 -22.61 -2.75 -4.63
CA TYR A 311 -24.04 -2.86 -4.34
C TYR A 311 -24.79 -1.85 -5.19
N TYR A 312 -25.78 -2.32 -5.94
CA TYR A 312 -26.70 -1.49 -6.69
C TYR A 312 -27.98 -1.30 -5.89
N TYR A 313 -28.30 -0.04 -5.58
CA TYR A 313 -29.44 0.33 -4.74
C TYR A 313 -30.35 1.29 -5.49
N GLY A 314 -31.66 1.03 -5.45
CA GLY A 314 -32.69 1.92 -5.97
C GLY A 314 -33.64 2.38 -4.86
N ARG A 315 -33.80 3.69 -4.72
CA ARG A 315 -34.75 4.29 -3.78
C ARG A 315 -36.17 3.98 -4.24
N ASN A 316 -36.93 3.25 -3.42
CA ASN A 316 -38.28 2.77 -3.72
C ASN A 316 -38.37 1.71 -4.84
N ALA A 317 -37.25 1.16 -5.30
CA ALA A 317 -37.26 0.05 -6.23
C ALA A 317 -37.28 -1.27 -5.47
N ASP A 318 -38.12 -2.21 -5.89
CA ASP A 318 -38.05 -3.56 -5.38
C ASP A 318 -36.87 -4.33 -6.02
N PRO A 319 -36.38 -5.42 -5.39
CA PRO A 319 -35.25 -6.18 -5.93
C PRO A 319 -35.47 -6.72 -7.35
N LEU A 320 -36.71 -7.03 -7.75
CA LEU A 320 -36.99 -7.56 -9.09
C LEU A 320 -36.84 -6.47 -10.15
N GLN A 321 -37.25 -5.24 -9.85
CA GLN A 321 -37.02 -4.08 -10.71
C GLN A 321 -35.53 -3.82 -10.91
N LEU A 322 -34.74 -3.87 -9.83
CA LEU A 322 -33.29 -3.69 -9.90
C LEU A 322 -32.63 -4.79 -10.73
N LEU A 323 -33.06 -6.04 -10.56
CA LEU A 323 -32.56 -7.17 -11.34
C LEU A 323 -32.90 -7.05 -12.83
N ALA A 324 -34.11 -6.59 -13.18
CA ALA A 324 -34.51 -6.33 -14.55
C ALA A 324 -33.68 -5.21 -15.19
N GLU A 325 -33.33 -4.18 -14.42
CA GLU A 325 -32.45 -3.12 -14.90
C GLU A 325 -31.02 -3.60 -15.11
N ILE A 326 -30.49 -4.44 -14.20
CA ILE A 326 -29.15 -5.03 -14.30
C ILE A 326 -28.98 -5.89 -15.56
N GLN A 327 -30.04 -6.54 -16.05
CA GLN A 327 -29.98 -7.30 -17.31
C GLN A 327 -29.64 -6.42 -18.53
N GLN A 328 -29.80 -5.11 -18.42
CA GLN A 328 -29.46 -4.15 -19.47
C GLN A 328 -28.02 -3.61 -19.33
N PHE A 329 -27.32 -3.95 -18.24
CA PHE A 329 -25.97 -3.45 -18.00
C PHE A 329 -24.96 -4.12 -18.92
N ALA A 330 -23.94 -3.34 -19.30
CA ALA A 330 -22.75 -3.86 -19.94
C ALA A 330 -21.87 -4.56 -18.88
N LEU A 331 -22.19 -5.82 -18.58
CA LEU A 331 -21.47 -6.64 -17.61
C LEU A 331 -20.08 -7.04 -18.16
N PRO A 332 -19.00 -6.93 -17.38
CA PRO A 332 -17.71 -7.50 -17.77
C PRO A 332 -17.80 -9.03 -17.83
N VAL A 333 -16.92 -9.62 -18.65
CA VAL A 333 -16.76 -11.08 -18.73
C VAL A 333 -15.97 -11.54 -17.51
N ASP A 334 -16.68 -11.82 -16.42
CA ASP A 334 -16.11 -12.29 -15.16
C ASP A 334 -17.02 -13.35 -14.54
N SER A 335 -16.46 -14.52 -14.22
CA SER A 335 -17.23 -15.64 -13.69
C SER A 335 -17.77 -15.38 -12.28
N GLY A 336 -17.03 -14.62 -11.47
CA GLY A 336 -17.44 -14.22 -10.12
C GLY A 336 -18.67 -13.31 -10.14
N LEU A 337 -18.70 -12.36 -11.09
CA LEU A 337 -19.85 -11.50 -11.33
C LEU A 337 -21.08 -12.31 -11.73
N TYR A 338 -20.96 -13.17 -12.74
CA TYR A 338 -22.08 -14.00 -13.17
C TYR A 338 -22.59 -14.92 -12.06
N ALA A 339 -21.69 -15.57 -11.30
CA ALA A 339 -22.10 -16.38 -10.16
C ALA A 339 -22.78 -15.55 -9.05
N SER A 340 -22.37 -14.28 -8.85
CA SER A 340 -23.07 -13.39 -7.92
C SER A 340 -24.49 -13.06 -8.40
N LEU A 341 -24.67 -12.70 -9.65
CA LEU A 341 -25.97 -12.43 -10.25
C LEU A 341 -26.89 -13.65 -10.21
N ALA A 342 -26.35 -14.85 -10.45
CA ALA A 342 -27.10 -16.08 -10.34
C ALA A 342 -27.67 -16.29 -8.92
N ARG A 343 -26.89 -15.95 -7.88
CA ARG A 343 -27.33 -16.04 -6.48
C ARG A 343 -28.40 -15.01 -6.14
N GLU A 344 -28.26 -13.78 -6.63
CA GLU A 344 -29.27 -12.74 -6.43
C GLU A 344 -30.58 -13.06 -7.15
N ASN A 345 -30.52 -13.78 -8.28
CA ASN A 345 -31.69 -14.20 -9.06
C ASN A 345 -32.31 -15.54 -8.62
N ARG A 346 -31.99 -16.09 -7.43
CA ARG A 346 -32.49 -17.43 -7.01
C ARG A 346 -34.01 -17.58 -7.02
N GLN A 347 -34.75 -16.50 -6.88
CA GLN A 347 -36.22 -16.50 -6.96
C GLN A 347 -36.74 -16.60 -8.40
N ASN A 348 -35.89 -16.39 -9.41
CA ASN A 348 -36.16 -16.61 -10.82
C ASN A 348 -35.17 -17.67 -11.38
N PRO A 349 -35.48 -18.98 -11.23
CA PRO A 349 -34.56 -20.06 -11.55
C PRO A 349 -34.05 -20.05 -12.99
N ALA A 350 -34.85 -19.55 -13.95
CA ALA A 350 -34.45 -19.45 -15.35
C ALA A 350 -33.30 -18.45 -15.54
N VAL A 351 -33.41 -17.24 -14.97
CA VAL A 351 -32.37 -16.22 -15.04
C VAL A 351 -31.14 -16.64 -14.22
N ALA A 352 -31.35 -17.22 -13.03
CA ALA A 352 -30.25 -17.72 -12.21
C ALA A 352 -29.46 -18.82 -12.93
N ARG A 353 -30.13 -19.75 -13.63
CA ARG A 353 -29.51 -20.78 -14.45
C ARG A 353 -28.64 -20.17 -15.55
N GLN A 354 -29.17 -19.23 -16.32
CA GLN A 354 -28.43 -18.55 -17.39
C GLN A 354 -27.13 -17.92 -16.87
N TYR A 355 -27.18 -17.24 -15.71
CA TYR A 355 -25.97 -16.66 -15.13
C TYR A 355 -24.99 -17.70 -14.59
N TYR A 356 -25.44 -18.81 -13.99
CA TYR A 356 -24.51 -19.88 -13.62
C TYR A 356 -23.86 -20.55 -14.83
N GLU A 357 -24.58 -20.72 -15.93
CA GLU A 357 -24.02 -21.25 -17.18
C GLU A 357 -22.90 -20.34 -17.71
N LEU A 358 -23.13 -19.02 -17.74
CA LEU A 358 -22.09 -18.04 -18.08
C LEU A 358 -20.91 -18.06 -17.10
N ALA A 359 -21.17 -18.25 -15.80
CA ALA A 359 -20.11 -18.39 -14.80
C ALA A 359 -19.26 -19.64 -15.02
N ILE A 360 -19.89 -20.77 -15.37
CA ILE A 360 -19.22 -22.06 -15.68
C ILE A 360 -18.36 -21.94 -16.94
N GLU A 361 -18.89 -21.29 -17.98
CA GLU A 361 -18.19 -21.06 -19.25
C GLU A 361 -16.93 -20.21 -19.05
N ASN A 362 -17.01 -19.19 -18.21
CA ASN A 362 -15.92 -18.23 -17.99
C ASN A 362 -15.06 -18.54 -16.75
N ALA A 363 -15.24 -19.70 -16.11
CA ALA A 363 -14.51 -20.06 -14.90
C ALA A 363 -12.98 -20.17 -15.18
N PRO A 364 -12.13 -19.61 -14.30
CA PRO A 364 -10.67 -19.56 -14.52
C PRO A 364 -9.99 -20.92 -14.43
N ASP A 365 -10.59 -21.87 -13.72
CA ASP A 365 -10.08 -23.23 -13.52
C ASP A 365 -11.21 -24.24 -13.30
N ASP A 366 -10.85 -25.53 -13.27
CA ASP A 366 -11.80 -26.64 -13.12
C ASP A 366 -12.44 -26.72 -11.72
N GLU A 367 -11.76 -26.21 -10.68
CA GLU A 367 -12.26 -26.22 -9.30
C GLU A 367 -13.41 -25.23 -9.15
N VAL A 368 -13.20 -23.98 -9.58
CA VAL A 368 -14.24 -22.94 -9.62
C VAL A 368 -15.40 -23.36 -10.53
N ARG A 369 -15.10 -23.99 -11.67
CA ARG A 369 -16.13 -24.51 -12.57
C ARG A 369 -16.99 -25.59 -11.90
N ALA A 370 -16.37 -26.50 -11.14
CA ALA A 370 -17.08 -27.55 -10.41
C ALA A 370 -17.98 -26.95 -9.31
N GLU A 371 -17.50 -25.93 -8.58
CA GLU A 371 -18.31 -25.21 -7.59
C GLU A 371 -19.59 -24.64 -8.22
N TYR A 372 -19.48 -23.96 -9.37
CA TYR A 372 -20.64 -23.36 -10.03
C TYR A 372 -21.61 -24.40 -10.59
N LYS A 373 -21.12 -25.56 -11.06
CA LYS A 373 -21.99 -26.68 -11.46
C LYS A 373 -22.83 -27.20 -10.31
N VAL A 374 -22.21 -27.41 -9.14
CA VAL A 374 -22.94 -27.82 -7.93
C VAL A 374 -23.98 -26.78 -7.55
N ALA A 375 -23.63 -25.50 -7.61
CA ALA A 375 -24.57 -24.40 -7.32
C ALA A 375 -25.74 -24.33 -8.31
N LEU A 376 -25.49 -24.61 -9.60
CA LEU A 376 -26.50 -24.70 -10.65
C LEU A 376 -27.45 -25.88 -10.43
N GLU A 377 -26.92 -27.07 -10.11
CA GLU A 377 -27.71 -28.27 -9.81
C GLU A 377 -28.60 -28.08 -8.56
N ALA A 378 -28.16 -27.25 -7.62
CA ALA A 378 -28.93 -26.91 -6.42
C ALA A 378 -30.14 -25.98 -6.69
N LEU A 379 -30.22 -25.33 -7.85
CA LEU A 379 -31.42 -24.63 -8.32
C LEU A 379 -32.47 -25.66 -8.72
N LYS A 380 -33.08 -26.32 -7.73
CA LYS A 380 -34.22 -27.22 -7.97
C LYS A 380 -35.34 -26.45 -8.70
N PRO A 381 -35.98 -27.07 -9.71
CA PRO A 381 -37.06 -26.46 -10.46
C PRO A 381 -38.29 -26.20 -9.59
#